data_AF-A0A8D5SJL0-F1
#
_entry.id   AF-A0A8D5SJL0-F1
#
_cell.length_a   1.000
_cell.length_b   1.000
_cell.length_c   1.000
_cell.angle_alpha   90.00
_cell.angle_beta   90.00
_cell.angle_gamma   90.00
#
_symmetry.space_group_name_H-M   'P 1'
#
loop_
_entity.id
_entity.type
_entity.pdbx_description
1 polymer ?
#
loop_
_entity_poly.entity_id
_entity_poly.type
_entity_poly.pdbx_seq_one_letter_code
_entity_poly.pdbx_strand_id
1 'polypeptide(L)' 'MKLKAKMVQRHPFHLVDPSPWPLVASFGGLSLTFGGVLFMHNYEGGGELLFLGVLTILYV' A
#
# COMPACT_ATOMS: atom_id res chain seq x y z
N MET A 1 40.28 -4.73 -17.14
CA MET A 1 39.54 -5.46 -16.09
C MET A 1 39.12 -4.46 -15.02
N LYS A 2 37.88 -3.96 -15.04
CA LYS A 2 37.39 -3.01 -14.02
C LYS A 2 37.04 -3.81 -12.76
N LEU A 3 37.76 -3.58 -11.67
CA LEU A 3 37.45 -4.17 -10.36
C LEU A 3 36.08 -3.68 -9.92
N LYS A 4 35.14 -4.61 -9.72
CA LYS A 4 33.82 -4.33 -9.18
C LYS A 4 33.99 -4.00 -7.70
N ALA A 5 33.81 -2.74 -7.32
CA ALA A 5 33.83 -2.35 -5.92
C ALA A 5 32.74 -3.11 -5.16
N LYS A 6 33.12 -3.83 -4.10
CA LYS A 6 32.18 -4.52 -3.23
C LYS A 6 31.51 -3.46 -2.35
N MET A 7 30.21 -3.23 -2.54
CA MET A 7 29.40 -2.39 -1.66
C MET A 7 29.28 -3.11 -0.31
N VAL A 8 30.12 -2.75 0.66
CA VAL A 8 30.13 -3.35 1.99
C VAL A 8 29.23 -2.53 2.91
N GLN A 9 28.17 -3.17 3.39
CA GLN A 9 27.28 -2.61 4.40
C GLN A 9 28.03 -2.48 5.74
N ARG A 10 28.12 -1.26 6.27
CA ARG A 10 28.95 -0.95 7.46
C ARG A 10 28.25 -1.16 8.80
N HIS A 11 26.94 -1.45 8.78
CA HIS A 11 26.10 -1.60 9.97
C HIS A 11 25.20 -2.83 9.84
N PRO A 12 24.69 -3.39 10.96
CA PRO A 12 23.84 -4.56 10.92
C PRO A 12 22.39 -4.28 10.47
N PHE A 13 22.01 -3.01 10.28
CA PHE A 13 20.64 -2.66 9.84
C PHE A 13 20.43 -2.94 8.35
N HIS A 14 19.22 -3.39 8.01
CA HIS A 14 18.77 -3.62 6.64
C HIS A 14 18.32 -2.30 6.01
N LEU A 15 18.94 -1.92 4.89
CA LEU A 15 18.41 -0.87 4.03
C LEU A 15 17.34 -1.50 3.13
N VAL A 16 16.09 -1.12 3.38
CA VAL A 16 14.94 -1.66 2.65
C VAL A 16 14.94 -1.10 1.23
N ASP A 17 14.83 -1.98 0.24
CA ASP A 17 14.64 -1.57 -1.16
C ASP A 17 13.31 -0.82 -1.32
N PRO A 18 13.25 0.20 -2.20
CA PRO A 18 12.01 0.92 -2.46
C PRO A 18 10.94 -0.04 -2.96
N SER A 19 9.74 0.02 -2.36
CA SER A 19 8.59 -0.78 -2.76
C SER A 19 7.37 0.10 -3.04
N PRO A 20 6.52 -0.26 -4.01
CA PRO A 20 5.32 0.50 -4.33
C PRO A 20 4.15 0.20 -3.36
N TRP A 21 4.23 -0.90 -2.63
CA TRP A 21 3.15 -1.42 -1.78
C TRP A 21 2.62 -0.44 -0.73
N PRO A 22 3.45 0.35 -0.01
CA PRO A 22 2.95 1.34 0.95
C PRO A 22 2.01 2.37 0.32
N LEU A 23 2.24 2.75 -0.94
CA LEU A 23 1.37 3.68 -1.66
C LEU A 23 0.02 3.03 -1.97
N VAL A 24 0.04 1.78 -2.45
CA VAL A 24 -1.19 1.02 -2.76
C VAL A 24 -2.02 0.80 -1.49
N ALA A 25 -1.38 0.41 -0.38
CA ALA A 25 -2.04 0.26 0.91
C ALA A 25 -2.69 1.58 1.40
N SER A 26 -2.04 2.72 1.17
CA SER A 26 -2.58 4.04 1.53
C SER A 26 -3.86 4.37 0.75
N PHE A 27 -3.89 4.09 -0.57
CA PHE A 27 -5.12 4.25 -1.37
C PHE A 27 -6.20 3.23 -0.99
N GLY A 28 -5.82 2.01 -0.59
CA GLY A 28 -6.73 1.01 -0.03
C GLY A 28 -7.42 1.52 1.25
N GLY A 29 -6.65 2.07 2.20
CA GLY A 29 -7.18 2.64 3.43
C GLY A 29 -8.07 3.87 3.21
N LEU A 30 -7.72 4.72 2.25
CA LEU A 30 -8.56 5.85 1.84
C LEU A 30 -9.89 5.35 1.26
N SER A 31 -9.86 4.39 0.34
CA SER A 31 -11.06 3.80 -0.27
C SER A 31 -11.94 3.10 0.77
N LEU A 32 -11.33 2.38 1.72
CA LEU A 32 -12.05 1.73 2.83
C LEU A 32 -12.80 2.75 3.68
N THR A 33 -12.15 3.86 4.04
CA THR A 33 -12.74 4.88 4.92
C THR A 33 -13.88 5.62 4.23
N PHE A 34 -13.66 6.13 3.02
CA PHE A 34 -14.72 6.82 2.26
C PHE A 34 -15.84 5.86 1.86
N GLY A 35 -15.50 4.66 1.36
CA GLY A 35 -16.48 3.63 1.03
C GLY A 35 -17.34 3.25 2.21
N GLY A 36 -16.74 3.07 3.40
CA GLY A 36 -17.48 2.77 4.63
C GLY A 36 -18.47 3.86 5.02
N VAL A 37 -18.05 5.13 4.98
CA VAL A 37 -18.94 6.27 5.28
C VAL A 37 -20.08 6.37 4.26
N LEU A 38 -19.77 6.24 2.96
CA LEU A 38 -20.76 6.30 1.88
C LEU A 38 -21.77 5.16 1.97
N PHE A 39 -21.29 3.94 2.24
CA PHE A 39 -22.12 2.76 2.45
C PHE A 39 -23.08 2.94 3.64
N MET A 40 -22.60 3.46 4.77
CA MET A 40 -23.43 3.70 5.96
C MET A 40 -24.52 4.77 5.75
N HIS A 41 -24.36 5.66 4.77
CA HIS A 41 -25.30 6.73 4.45
C HIS A 41 -26.15 6.45 3.19
N ASN A 42 -26.15 5.21 2.67
CA ASN A 42 -26.90 4.82 1.46
C ASN A 42 -26.58 5.67 0.21
N TYR A 43 -25.34 6.13 0.07
CA TYR A 43 -24.89 6.70 -1.21
C TYR A 43 -24.64 5.60 -2.24
N GLU A 44 -25.08 5.82 -3.47
CA GLU A 44 -24.79 4.94 -4.61
C GLU A 44 -23.27 4.79 -4.80
N GLY A 45 -22.79 3.58 -5.06
CA GLY A 45 -21.36 3.30 -5.22
C GLY A 45 -20.57 3.12 -3.91
N GLY A 46 -21.18 3.37 -2.75
CA GLY A 46 -20.49 3.28 -1.45
C GLY A 46 -20.05 1.86 -1.10
N GLY A 47 -20.90 0.86 -1.39
CA GLY A 47 -20.57 -0.55 -1.14
C GLY A 47 -19.45 -1.07 -2.03
N GLU A 48 -19.43 -0.66 -3.30
CA GLU A 48 -18.40 -1.00 -4.27
C GLU A 48 -17.05 -0.41 -3.88
N LEU A 49 -17.02 0.87 -3.48
CA LEU A 49 -15.81 1.53 -3.01
C LEU A 49 -15.28 0.90 -1.71
N LEU A 50 -16.19 0.54 -0.79
CA LEU A 50 -15.83 -0.17 0.44
C LEU A 50 -15.20 -1.53 0.12
N PHE A 51 -15.81 -2.31 -0.77
CA PHE A 51 -15.32 -3.61 -1.19
C PHE A 51 -13.95 -3.52 -1.87
N LEU A 52 -13.76 -2.52 -2.74
CA LEU A 52 -12.47 -2.21 -3.35
C LEU A 52 -11.40 -1.92 -2.28
N GLY A 53 -11.73 -1.10 -1.28
CA GLY A 53 -10.83 -0.79 -0.17
C GLY A 53 -10.41 -2.03 0.63
N VAL A 54 -11.38 -2.89 0.98
CA VAL A 54 -11.12 -4.16 1.68
C VAL A 54 -10.21 -5.07 0.85
N LEU A 55 -10.54 -5.30 -0.42
CA LEU A 55 -9.74 -6.15 -1.30
C LEU A 55 -8.32 -5.61 -1.49
N THR A 56 -8.19 -4.29 -1.63
CA THR A 56 -6.87 -3.65 -1.79
C THR A 56 -6.01 -3.85 -0.55
N ILE A 57 -6.57 -3.71 0.66
CA ILE A 57 -5.81 -3.97 1.90
C ILE A 57 -5.45 -5.45 2.06
N LEU A 58 -6.32 -6.38 1.67
CA LEU A 58 -6.02 -7.82 1.76
C LEU A 58 -4.99 -8.28 0.72
N TYR A 59 -4.88 -7.58 -0.40
CA TYR A 59 -3.95 -7.90 -1.47
C TYR A 59 -2.50 -7.44 -1.16
N VAL A 60 -2.36 -6.28 -0.51
CA VAL A 60 -1.07 -5.62 -0.26
C VAL A 60 -0.51 -6.02 1.10
#